data_AF-A0A7R9ZKH3-F1
#
_entry.id   AF-A0A7R9ZKH3-F1
#
_cell.length_a   1.000
_cell.length_b   1.000
_cell.length_c   1.000
_cell.angle_alpha   90.00
_cell.angle_beta   90.00
_cell.angle_gamma   90.00
#
_symmetry.space_group_name_H-M   'P 1'
#
loop_
_entity.id
_entity.type
_entity.pdbx_description
1 polymer ?
#
loop_
_entity_poly.entity_id
_entity_poly.type
_entity_poly.pdbx_seq_one_letter_code
_entity_poly.pdbx_strand_id
1 'polypeptide(L)'
;TRRLVLRAVEHMPMFLESGHSLRETRSSLPYVLVILTTMKRTSTCTIMQQVVLGLMLRSTWSFVISNDIHRSTTTTTLCDSVTSTAQTDETATIQRLFQTLFQGDFDNYNQVLQDREDGYLTPREGGQHEHIHCTLVPITETSRLAAFYFEGQPQRIFRFRYYELQPDCCMKLYTVAPHIFQKLQAEVGGRWKSIFHRALQNDRSILTELPKCDIAWSVARDAVQHAYLDDDHDDADTECMHAIMVHGQAIVESQMMPGQKIKILDQLSLYDDVFYINDRGFNPETNEYIYGNQRSVPYRLERVAKWKGGDADEDNDADDSVVTMVGRDVVNESLAWTLGDAHRTPEEYKSKIDEIGGPMKRR
;
A
#
# COMPACT_ATOMS: atom_id res chain seq x y z
N THR A 1 -52.88 25.06 -12.64
CA THR A 1 -52.05 26.15 -13.20
C THR A 1 -50.59 25.90 -12.88
N ARG A 2 -49.86 25.16 -13.74
CA ARG A 2 -48.39 25.08 -13.74
C ARG A 2 -47.97 24.61 -15.14
N ARG A 3 -47.24 25.48 -15.84
CA ARG A 3 -46.80 25.33 -17.23
C ARG A 3 -45.65 24.32 -17.31
N LEU A 4 -45.79 23.34 -18.20
CA LEU A 4 -44.68 22.61 -18.81
C LEU A 4 -43.88 23.57 -19.70
N VAL A 5 -42.56 23.51 -19.63
CA VAL A 5 -41.67 24.04 -20.66
C VAL A 5 -40.95 22.85 -21.28
N LEU A 6 -41.40 22.45 -22.46
CA LEU A 6 -40.69 21.61 -23.40
C LEU A 6 -39.82 22.54 -24.26
N ARG A 7 -38.51 22.28 -24.36
CA ARG A 7 -37.67 22.84 -25.42
C ARG A 7 -37.37 21.73 -26.42
N ALA A 8 -37.90 21.91 -27.62
CA ALA A 8 -37.54 21.20 -28.83
C ALA A 8 -36.20 21.74 -29.37
N VAL A 9 -35.42 20.87 -30.00
CA VAL A 9 -34.26 21.23 -30.83
C VAL A 9 -34.41 20.47 -32.15
N GLU A 10 -34.68 21.21 -33.21
CA GLU A 10 -34.51 20.89 -34.63
C GLU A 10 -33.90 22.19 -35.23
N HIS A 11 -32.92 22.26 -36.14
CA HIS A 11 -32.58 21.46 -37.31
C HIS A 11 -31.07 21.61 -37.70
N MET A 12 -30.59 20.56 -38.36
CA MET A 12 -29.47 20.34 -39.32
C MET A 12 -29.07 21.47 -40.32
N PRO A 13 -28.19 21.25 -41.33
CA PRO A 13 -26.83 20.66 -41.38
C PRO A 13 -25.85 21.53 -42.23
N MET A 14 -24.57 21.17 -42.34
CA MET A 14 -23.80 21.43 -43.57
C MET A 14 -22.66 20.42 -43.77
N PHE A 15 -22.70 19.79 -44.95
CA PHE A 15 -21.65 19.02 -45.61
C PHE A 15 -20.51 19.94 -46.07
N LEU A 16 -19.28 19.42 -46.14
CA LEU A 16 -18.39 19.61 -47.28
C LEU A 16 -17.34 18.47 -47.33
N GLU A 17 -17.23 17.90 -48.53
CA GLU A 17 -16.41 16.74 -48.93
C GLU A 17 -14.97 17.12 -49.27
N SER A 18 -14.06 16.15 -49.14
CA SER A 18 -12.96 15.76 -50.06
C SER A 18 -11.93 14.95 -49.24
N GLY A 19 -11.31 13.85 -49.68
CA GLY A 19 -11.27 13.10 -50.93
C GLY A 19 -9.97 12.26 -50.92
N HIS A 20 -10.06 10.98 -51.31
CA HIS A 20 -8.97 9.99 -51.57
C HIS A 20 -8.17 9.47 -50.36
N SER A 21 -7.75 8.20 -50.21
CA SER A 21 -7.48 7.13 -51.19
C SER A 21 -7.63 5.74 -50.55
N LEU A 22 -8.12 4.79 -51.34
CA LEU A 22 -8.22 3.35 -51.07
C LEU A 22 -6.84 2.68 -50.91
N ARG A 23 -6.73 1.75 -49.96
CA ARG A 23 -5.97 0.50 -50.12
C ARG A 23 -6.62 -0.60 -49.29
N GLU A 24 -7.19 -1.57 -50.00
CA GLU A 24 -7.65 -2.86 -49.48
C GLU A 24 -6.47 -3.69 -48.98
N THR A 25 -6.62 -4.32 -47.81
CA THR A 25 -6.19 -5.72 -47.64
C THR A 25 -7.17 -6.41 -46.70
N ARG A 26 -7.71 -7.52 -47.19
CA ARG A 26 -8.64 -8.43 -46.51
C ARG A 26 -7.86 -9.29 -45.51
N SER A 27 -8.38 -9.43 -44.30
CA SER A 27 -8.35 -10.70 -43.58
C SER A 27 -9.60 -10.83 -42.70
N SER A 28 -10.48 -11.70 -43.16
CA SER A 28 -11.67 -12.20 -42.49
C SER A 28 -11.31 -13.07 -41.28
N LEU A 29 -12.01 -12.92 -40.16
CA LEU A 29 -12.45 -14.00 -39.26
C LEU A 29 -13.56 -13.43 -38.32
N PRO A 30 -14.44 -14.27 -37.75
CA PRO A 30 -15.88 -14.01 -37.75
C PRO A 30 -16.40 -13.28 -36.50
N TYR A 31 -17.35 -12.37 -36.73
CA TYR A 31 -18.26 -11.85 -35.72
C TYR A 31 -19.29 -12.91 -35.35
N VAL A 32 -19.33 -13.28 -34.05
CA VAL A 32 -20.45 -14.01 -33.45
C VAL A 32 -21.56 -13.00 -33.17
N LEU A 33 -22.62 -13.06 -33.98
CA LEU A 33 -23.86 -12.33 -33.78
C LEU A 33 -24.69 -13.03 -32.70
N VAL A 34 -24.72 -12.48 -31.49
CA VAL A 34 -25.64 -12.92 -30.43
C VAL A 34 -26.97 -12.18 -30.62
N ILE A 35 -27.97 -12.89 -31.13
CA ILE A 35 -29.36 -12.43 -31.18
C ILE A 35 -29.97 -12.66 -29.79
N LEU A 36 -30.17 -11.59 -29.02
CA LEU A 36 -30.96 -11.61 -27.79
C LEU A 36 -32.45 -11.47 -28.13
N THR A 37 -33.14 -12.60 -28.27
CA THR A 37 -34.61 -12.63 -28.24
C THR A 37 -35.10 -12.61 -26.79
N THR A 38 -35.83 -11.57 -26.44
CA THR A 38 -36.61 -11.47 -25.20
C THR A 38 -37.73 -12.50 -25.17
N MET A 39 -37.81 -13.33 -24.12
CA MET A 39 -39.07 -13.98 -23.72
C MET A 39 -39.30 -13.84 -22.22
N LYS A 40 -40.40 -13.16 -21.89
CA LYS A 40 -41.06 -13.17 -20.59
C LYS A 40 -41.90 -14.46 -20.46
N ARG A 41 -42.06 -14.87 -19.19
CA ARG A 41 -43.18 -15.61 -18.55
C ARG A 41 -42.99 -17.10 -18.19
N THR A 42 -42.85 -17.29 -16.87
CA THR A 42 -43.67 -18.09 -15.93
C THR A 42 -43.72 -19.63 -16.02
N SER A 43 -43.27 -20.20 -14.89
CA SER A 43 -43.98 -21.19 -14.05
C SER A 43 -44.05 -22.67 -14.45
N THR A 44 -43.36 -23.46 -13.60
CA THR A 44 -43.79 -24.70 -12.91
C THR A 44 -44.03 -26.02 -13.66
N CYS A 45 -43.40 -27.05 -13.08
CA CYS A 45 -43.80 -28.46 -12.90
C CYS A 45 -43.41 -29.52 -13.96
N THR A 46 -42.33 -30.24 -13.61
CA THR A 46 -42.23 -31.71 -13.42
C THR A 46 -42.80 -32.65 -14.49
N ILE A 47 -41.94 -33.53 -15.06
CA ILE A 47 -42.04 -35.00 -14.98
C ILE A 47 -40.78 -35.67 -15.59
N MET A 48 -40.36 -36.75 -14.92
CA MET A 48 -39.28 -37.70 -15.19
C MET A 48 -39.22 -38.27 -16.61
N GLN A 49 -38.01 -38.63 -17.09
CA GLN A 49 -37.67 -40.04 -17.41
C GLN A 49 -36.16 -40.23 -17.68
N GLN A 50 -35.62 -41.30 -17.09
CA GLN A 50 -34.26 -41.82 -17.20
C GLN A 50 -34.08 -42.69 -18.46
N VAL A 51 -32.88 -42.68 -19.07
CA VAL A 51 -32.15 -43.82 -19.69
C VAL A 51 -30.65 -43.41 -19.73
N VAL A 52 -29.81 -43.82 -18.79
CA VAL A 52 -28.94 -45.04 -18.71
C VAL A 52 -27.56 -44.92 -19.42
N LEU A 53 -26.55 -44.99 -18.54
CA LEU A 53 -25.18 -45.53 -18.60
C LEU A 53 -24.17 -45.14 -19.70
N GLY A 54 -23.06 -44.59 -19.22
CA GLY A 54 -21.72 -44.71 -19.80
C GLY A 54 -20.65 -44.48 -18.73
N LEU A 55 -20.37 -45.52 -17.93
CA LEU A 55 -19.26 -45.59 -16.98
C LEU A 55 -17.91 -45.54 -17.71
N MET A 56 -17.01 -44.64 -17.31
CA MET A 56 -15.58 -44.93 -17.19
C MET A 56 -15.01 -44.14 -16.00
N LEU A 57 -14.21 -44.87 -15.23
CA LEU A 57 -13.72 -44.60 -13.89
C LEU A 57 -12.36 -43.88 -13.90
N ARG A 58 -12.09 -43.15 -12.78
CA ARG A 58 -10.78 -42.74 -12.24
C ARG A 58 -10.09 -41.60 -13.01
N SER A 59 -9.46 -40.60 -12.40
CA SER A 59 -8.83 -40.51 -11.08
C SER A 59 -8.82 -39.05 -10.59
N THR A 60 -9.21 -38.86 -9.35
CA THR A 60 -9.05 -37.64 -8.55
C THR A 60 -7.57 -37.35 -8.30
N TRP A 61 -7.11 -36.13 -8.60
CA TRP A 61 -5.93 -35.51 -8.01
C TRP A 61 -6.39 -34.21 -7.36
N SER A 62 -6.66 -34.27 -6.06
CA SER A 62 -6.75 -33.09 -5.20
C SER A 62 -5.35 -32.85 -4.67
N PHE A 63 -4.67 -31.83 -5.19
CA PHE A 63 -3.45 -31.30 -4.57
C PHE A 63 -3.89 -30.43 -3.39
N VAL A 64 -3.89 -31.03 -2.20
CA VAL A 64 -3.93 -30.31 -0.93
C VAL A 64 -2.48 -30.18 -0.48
N ILE A 65 -1.90 -28.99 -0.64
CA ILE A 65 -0.63 -28.65 0.00
C ILE A 65 -0.97 -28.27 1.44
N SER A 66 -0.86 -29.26 2.34
CA SER A 66 -0.81 -29.03 3.78
C SER A 66 0.64 -28.70 4.12
N ASN A 67 0.95 -27.43 4.38
CA ASN A 67 2.22 -27.03 4.98
C ASN A 67 2.15 -27.31 6.49
N ASP A 68 2.30 -28.57 6.86
CA ASP A 68 2.66 -28.97 8.23
C ASP A 68 4.17 -28.82 8.39
N ILE A 69 4.59 -27.71 9.00
CA ILE A 69 5.95 -27.54 9.52
C ILE A 69 6.06 -28.43 10.77
N HIS A 70 6.41 -29.70 10.55
CA HIS A 70 6.89 -30.58 11.60
C HIS A 70 8.39 -30.34 11.82
N ARG A 71 8.70 -29.64 12.90
CA ARG A 71 10.05 -29.44 13.43
C ARG A 71 10.52 -30.77 14.04
N SER A 72 11.18 -31.61 13.27
CA SER A 72 11.85 -32.82 13.78
C SER A 72 13.13 -32.44 14.51
N THR A 73 13.10 -32.55 15.83
CA THR A 73 14.26 -32.53 16.72
C THR A 73 15.09 -33.79 16.49
N THR A 74 16.24 -33.66 15.84
CA THR A 74 17.28 -34.71 15.88
C THR A 74 18.62 -34.07 16.22
N THR A 75 19.12 -34.46 17.39
CA THR A 75 20.37 -34.05 17.99
C THR A 75 21.55 -34.56 17.16
N THR A 76 22.34 -33.67 16.58
CA THR A 76 23.71 -33.96 16.15
C THR A 76 24.55 -32.70 16.38
N THR A 77 25.23 -32.69 17.53
CA THR A 77 26.09 -31.62 18.00
C THR A 77 27.47 -31.79 17.37
N LEU A 78 27.76 -31.06 16.29
CA LEU A 78 29.10 -30.72 15.76
C LEU A 78 28.94 -30.06 14.38
N CYS A 79 28.60 -28.75 14.34
CA CYS A 79 28.86 -27.79 13.24
C CYS A 79 28.23 -26.38 13.48
N ASP A 80 28.21 -25.86 14.71
CA ASP A 80 27.48 -24.61 15.05
C ASP A 80 28.26 -23.29 14.82
N SER A 81 29.50 -23.32 14.30
CA SER A 81 30.31 -22.09 14.21
C SER A 81 30.14 -21.29 12.92
N VAL A 82 29.56 -21.86 11.85
CA VAL A 82 29.43 -21.17 10.54
C VAL A 82 28.10 -20.41 10.43
N THR A 83 27.04 -20.88 11.07
CA THR A 83 25.70 -20.25 11.01
C THR A 83 25.66 -18.93 11.80
N SER A 84 26.42 -18.83 12.90
CA SER A 84 26.43 -17.64 13.76
C SER A 84 26.96 -16.39 13.03
N THR A 85 28.02 -16.53 12.22
CA THR A 85 28.69 -15.41 11.56
C THR A 85 27.86 -14.80 10.42
N ALA A 86 27.14 -15.61 9.66
CA ALA A 86 26.30 -15.10 8.55
C ALA A 86 25.06 -14.37 9.09
N GLN A 87 24.47 -14.88 10.18
CA GLN A 87 23.29 -14.27 10.80
C GLN A 87 23.61 -12.91 11.44
N THR A 88 24.81 -12.76 12.01
CA THR A 88 25.26 -11.46 12.56
C THR A 88 25.46 -10.40 11.46
N ASP A 89 25.87 -10.80 10.26
CA ASP A 89 26.12 -9.89 9.14
C ASP A 89 24.81 -9.38 8.52
N GLU A 90 23.82 -10.27 8.34
CA GLU A 90 22.49 -9.88 7.87
C GLU A 90 21.81 -8.92 8.86
N THR A 91 21.89 -9.21 10.16
CA THR A 91 21.30 -8.36 11.21
C THR A 91 21.89 -6.96 11.20
N ALA A 92 23.23 -6.84 11.12
CA ALA A 92 23.90 -5.54 11.04
C ALA A 92 23.51 -4.78 9.76
N THR A 93 23.38 -5.50 8.64
CA THR A 93 22.94 -4.92 7.36
C THR A 93 21.52 -4.38 7.45
N ILE A 94 20.56 -5.14 8.00
CA ILE A 94 19.18 -4.69 8.18
C ILE A 94 19.11 -3.49 9.11
N GLN A 95 19.87 -3.47 10.21
CA GLN A 95 19.90 -2.32 11.12
C GLN A 95 20.38 -1.05 10.40
N ARG A 96 21.47 -1.15 9.62
CA ARG A 96 21.97 -0.05 8.79
C ARG A 96 20.93 0.41 7.74
N LEU A 97 20.30 -0.53 7.03
CA LEU A 97 19.27 -0.21 6.03
C LEU A 97 18.01 0.40 6.66
N PHE A 98 17.62 -0.03 7.85
CA PHE A 98 16.53 0.58 8.59
C PHE A 98 16.84 2.01 9.02
N GLN A 99 18.07 2.26 9.46
CA GLN A 99 18.55 3.59 9.81
C GLN A 99 18.62 4.53 8.61
N THR A 100 18.97 4.02 7.42
CA THR A 100 19.19 4.85 6.22
C THR A 100 17.94 4.95 5.34
N LEU A 101 17.31 3.82 5.01
CA LEU A 101 16.22 3.72 4.05
C LEU A 101 14.83 3.90 4.68
N PHE A 102 14.58 3.36 5.88
CA PHE A 102 13.24 3.34 6.51
C PHE A 102 12.93 4.63 7.27
N GLN A 103 13.08 5.74 6.56
CA GLN A 103 12.79 7.09 7.03
C GLN A 103 12.67 8.03 5.82
N GLY A 104 12.03 9.19 6.00
CA GLY A 104 11.86 10.20 4.95
C GLY A 104 10.40 10.39 4.54
N ASP A 105 10.19 11.03 3.41
CA ASP A 105 8.87 11.31 2.83
C ASP A 105 8.73 10.53 1.51
N PHE A 106 7.59 9.88 1.31
CA PHE A 106 7.28 9.03 0.16
C PHE A 106 5.87 9.29 -0.36
N ASP A 107 5.66 9.22 -1.68
CA ASP A 107 4.39 9.56 -2.31
C ASP A 107 4.13 8.72 -3.57
N ASN A 108 2.88 8.32 -3.82
CA ASN A 108 2.53 7.50 -4.99
C ASN A 108 1.85 8.29 -6.13
N TYR A 109 2.00 9.61 -6.21
CA TYR A 109 1.33 10.44 -7.22
C TYR A 109 1.51 9.91 -8.65
N ASN A 110 2.73 9.55 -9.04
CA ASN A 110 3.02 9.05 -10.39
C ASN A 110 2.32 7.73 -10.69
N GLN A 111 2.18 6.84 -9.70
CA GLN A 111 1.39 5.62 -9.83
C GLN A 111 -0.09 5.96 -10.07
N VAL A 112 -0.65 6.90 -9.32
CA VAL A 112 -2.05 7.31 -9.49
C VAL A 112 -2.26 8.01 -10.83
N LEU A 113 -1.31 8.83 -11.28
CA LEU A 113 -1.35 9.47 -12.59
C LEU A 113 -1.38 8.41 -13.69
N GLN A 114 -0.48 7.43 -13.64
CA GLN A 114 -0.46 6.31 -14.59
C GLN A 114 -1.78 5.52 -14.55
N ASP A 115 -2.33 5.25 -13.35
CA ASP A 115 -3.62 4.56 -13.24
C ASP A 115 -4.72 5.32 -14.02
N ARG A 116 -4.71 6.66 -13.99
CA ARG A 116 -5.70 7.49 -14.71
C ARG A 116 -5.45 7.51 -16.21
N GLU A 117 -4.19 7.56 -16.63
CA GLU A 117 -3.80 7.45 -18.04
C GLU A 117 -4.21 6.10 -18.64
N ASP A 118 -4.12 5.03 -17.85
CA ASP A 118 -4.56 3.68 -18.20
C ASP A 118 -6.10 3.51 -18.18
N GLY A 119 -6.83 4.58 -17.84
CA GLY A 119 -8.29 4.62 -17.85
C GLY A 119 -8.94 4.01 -16.62
N TYR A 120 -8.19 3.77 -15.53
CA TYR A 120 -8.80 3.38 -14.26
C TYR A 120 -9.56 4.55 -13.64
N LEU A 121 -10.75 4.23 -13.12
CA LEU A 121 -11.61 5.20 -12.45
C LEU A 121 -10.98 5.69 -11.14
N THR A 122 -11.63 6.64 -10.49
CA THR A 122 -11.20 7.10 -9.16
C THR A 122 -11.32 5.98 -8.12
N PRO A 123 -10.56 6.03 -7.01
CA PRO A 123 -10.59 4.98 -6.00
C PRO A 123 -12.01 4.75 -5.53
N ARG A 124 -12.40 3.48 -5.36
CA ARG A 124 -13.77 2.96 -5.04
C ARG A 124 -14.72 2.78 -6.23
N GLU A 125 -14.57 3.51 -7.33
CA GLU A 125 -15.38 3.29 -8.55
C GLU A 125 -14.79 2.17 -9.42
N GLY A 126 -13.98 1.28 -8.83
CA GLY A 126 -13.12 0.34 -9.57
C GLY A 126 -11.72 0.89 -9.88
N GLY A 127 -11.39 2.08 -9.35
CA GLY A 127 -10.05 2.65 -9.38
C GLY A 127 -9.05 1.89 -8.51
N GLN A 128 -7.79 1.91 -8.94
CA GLN A 128 -6.75 1.05 -8.40
C GLN A 128 -6.11 1.61 -7.12
N HIS A 129 -5.56 2.84 -7.16
CA HIS A 129 -4.90 3.44 -5.99
C HIS A 129 -5.41 4.83 -5.61
N GLU A 130 -5.57 5.05 -4.29
CA GLU A 130 -5.62 6.38 -3.68
C GLU A 130 -4.26 7.10 -3.77
N HIS A 131 -4.28 8.42 -3.98
CA HIS A 131 -3.09 9.26 -3.79
C HIS A 131 -2.80 9.43 -2.30
N ILE A 132 -1.76 8.77 -1.84
CA ILE A 132 -1.29 8.74 -0.46
C ILE A 132 0.16 9.20 -0.37
N HIS A 133 0.45 9.84 0.76
CA HIS A 133 1.79 10.21 1.17
C HIS A 133 2.11 9.54 2.50
N CYS A 134 3.34 9.06 2.65
CA CYS A 134 3.86 8.47 3.88
C CYS A 134 5.09 9.25 4.34
N THR A 135 5.04 9.77 5.56
CA THR A 135 6.22 10.36 6.23
C THR A 135 6.67 9.42 7.35
N LEU A 136 7.88 8.88 7.26
CA LEU A 136 8.54 8.04 8.26
C LEU A 136 9.54 8.87 9.07
N VAL A 137 9.20 9.22 10.30
CA VAL A 137 10.01 10.06 11.18
C VAL A 137 10.81 9.18 12.16
N PRO A 138 12.15 9.30 12.21
CA PRO A 138 12.94 8.66 13.24
C PRO A 138 12.64 9.23 14.61
N ILE A 139 12.39 8.34 15.57
CA ILE A 139 12.17 8.66 16.99
C ILE A 139 13.37 8.24 17.81
N THR A 140 13.86 7.02 17.59
CA THR A 140 15.15 6.49 18.05
C THR A 140 15.85 5.82 16.88
N GLU A 141 17.05 5.28 17.07
CA GLU A 141 17.73 4.47 16.06
C GLU A 141 16.87 3.31 15.54
N THR A 142 16.12 2.66 16.44
CA THR A 142 15.32 1.46 16.19
C THR A 142 13.83 1.72 16.02
N SER A 143 13.37 2.97 16.08
CA SER A 143 11.94 3.27 16.00
C SER A 143 11.56 4.40 15.07
N ARG A 144 10.39 4.25 14.42
CA ARG A 144 9.82 5.24 13.51
C ARG A 144 8.38 5.54 13.85
N LEU A 145 7.99 6.81 13.76
CA LEU A 145 6.60 7.20 13.66
C LEU A 145 6.27 7.46 12.19
N ALA A 146 5.33 6.69 11.65
CA ALA A 146 4.76 6.93 10.34
C ALA A 146 3.47 7.73 10.40
N ALA A 147 3.34 8.71 9.53
CA ALA A 147 2.08 9.42 9.24
C ALA A 147 1.68 9.17 7.79
N PHE A 148 0.44 8.73 7.57
CA PHE A 148 -0.14 8.58 6.23
C PHE A 148 -1.24 9.60 6.03
N TYR A 149 -1.18 10.34 4.92
CA TYR A 149 -2.16 11.36 4.57
C TYR A 149 -2.49 11.36 3.09
N PHE A 150 -3.66 11.89 2.75
CA PHE A 150 -4.14 11.92 1.37
C PHE A 150 -3.63 13.14 0.61
N GLU A 151 -3.45 12.97 -0.70
CA GLU A 151 -3.36 14.06 -1.67
C GLU A 151 -2.25 15.08 -1.40
N GLY A 152 -1.12 14.64 -0.84
CA GLY A 152 -0.04 15.55 -0.43
C GLY A 152 -0.50 16.64 0.55
N GLN A 153 -1.54 16.39 1.36
CA GLN A 153 -2.05 17.31 2.37
C GLN A 153 -1.74 16.80 3.79
N PRO A 154 -0.67 17.29 4.46
CA PRO A 154 -0.30 16.87 5.81
C PRO A 154 -1.38 17.04 6.89
N GLN A 155 -2.41 17.83 6.63
CA GLN A 155 -3.60 18.01 7.48
C GLN A 155 -4.67 16.91 7.29
N ARG A 156 -4.52 16.05 6.29
CA ARG A 156 -5.44 14.94 5.98
C ARG A 156 -4.87 13.59 6.40
N ILE A 157 -4.23 13.55 7.55
CA ILE A 157 -3.71 12.29 8.14
C ILE A 157 -4.88 11.36 8.45
N PHE A 158 -4.77 10.12 8.01
CA PHE A 158 -5.76 9.07 8.28
C PHE A 158 -5.18 7.89 9.06
N ARG A 159 -3.85 7.78 9.16
CA ARG A 159 -3.19 6.71 9.92
C ARG A 159 -1.89 7.22 10.53
N PHE A 160 -1.71 6.94 11.82
CA PHE A 160 -0.41 6.94 12.48
C PHE A 160 -0.04 5.50 12.83
N ARG A 161 1.22 5.15 12.65
CA ARG A 161 1.77 3.85 13.02
C ARG A 161 3.14 4.07 13.66
N TYR A 162 3.33 3.54 14.87
CA TYR A 162 4.65 3.51 15.48
C TYR A 162 5.26 2.13 15.25
N TYR A 163 6.49 2.12 14.77
CA TYR A 163 7.27 0.94 14.40
C TYR A 163 8.48 0.84 15.33
N GLU A 164 8.77 -0.37 15.82
CA GLU A 164 9.92 -0.64 16.69
C GLU A 164 10.66 -1.90 16.24
N LEU A 165 11.83 -1.71 15.64
CA LEU A 165 12.74 -2.77 15.24
C LEU A 165 13.39 -3.41 16.46
N GLN A 166 13.27 -4.72 16.56
CA GLN A 166 13.85 -5.56 17.60
C GLN A 166 15.24 -6.08 17.15
N PRO A 167 16.09 -6.55 18.08
CA PRO A 167 17.42 -7.05 17.75
C PRO A 167 17.45 -8.24 16.78
N ASP A 168 16.36 -9.02 16.71
CA ASP A 168 16.19 -10.15 15.79
C ASP A 168 15.65 -9.75 14.41
N CYS A 169 15.67 -8.46 14.08
CA CYS A 169 15.12 -7.87 12.86
C CYS A 169 13.59 -8.01 12.69
N CYS A 170 12.90 -8.47 13.73
CA CYS A 170 11.45 -8.39 13.82
C CYS A 170 11.06 -6.94 14.14
N MET A 171 10.00 -6.43 13.52
CA MET A 171 9.48 -5.10 13.77
C MET A 171 8.08 -5.20 14.35
N LYS A 172 7.94 -4.64 15.55
CA LYS A 172 6.66 -4.51 16.24
C LYS A 172 5.91 -3.28 15.78
N LEU A 173 4.58 -3.41 15.70
CA LEU A 173 3.67 -2.37 15.22
C LEU A 173 2.74 -1.91 16.34
N TYR A 174 2.58 -0.59 16.46
CA TYR A 174 1.75 0.03 17.50
C TYR A 174 0.76 1.05 16.91
N THR A 175 -0.47 1.09 17.44
CA THR A 175 -1.39 2.21 17.21
C THR A 175 -1.15 3.30 18.23
N VAL A 176 -1.36 4.55 17.81
CA VAL A 176 -1.41 5.70 18.71
C VAL A 176 -2.78 5.81 19.35
N ALA A 177 -2.84 6.06 20.66
CA ALA A 177 -4.07 6.21 21.41
C ALA A 177 -4.99 7.28 20.78
N PRO A 178 -6.32 7.07 20.73
CA PRO A 178 -7.23 7.96 19.99
C PRO A 178 -7.15 9.44 20.38
N HIS A 179 -7.00 9.74 21.67
CA HIS A 179 -6.90 11.12 22.16
C HIS A 179 -5.58 11.81 21.74
N ILE A 180 -4.48 11.06 21.63
CA ILE A 180 -3.23 11.57 21.06
C ILE A 180 -3.37 11.73 19.54
N PHE A 181 -3.94 10.74 18.84
CA PHE A 181 -4.17 10.83 17.40
C PHE A 181 -4.92 12.11 17.02
N GLN A 182 -6.04 12.40 17.71
CA GLN A 182 -6.83 13.61 17.47
C GLN A 182 -6.01 14.89 17.69
N LYS A 183 -5.20 14.92 18.76
CA LYS A 183 -4.31 16.05 19.04
C LYS A 183 -3.29 16.23 17.93
N LEU A 184 -2.65 15.16 17.45
CA LEU A 184 -1.67 15.22 16.36
C LEU A 184 -2.30 15.68 15.04
N GLN A 185 -3.52 15.23 14.74
CA GLN A 185 -4.24 15.59 13.51
C GLN A 185 -4.69 17.05 13.50
N ALA A 186 -4.98 17.63 14.68
CA ALA A 186 -5.38 19.03 14.81
C ALA A 186 -4.20 20.02 14.64
N GLU A 187 -2.96 19.53 14.64
CA GLU A 187 -1.78 20.39 14.58
C GLU A 187 -1.47 20.85 13.16
N VAL A 188 -1.30 22.16 13.02
CA VAL A 188 -0.92 22.80 11.76
C VAL A 188 0.59 23.00 11.73
N GLY A 189 1.21 22.87 10.55
CA GLY A 189 2.63 23.17 10.36
C GLY A 189 3.59 22.07 10.82
N GLY A 190 3.15 20.80 10.85
CA GLY A 190 4.06 19.66 11.02
C GLY A 190 4.63 19.46 12.42
N ARG A 191 4.11 20.17 13.43
CA ARG A 191 4.55 20.06 14.84
C ARG A 191 4.16 18.75 15.54
N TRP A 192 3.35 17.93 14.89
CA TRP A 192 2.91 16.63 15.42
C TRP A 192 4.09 15.74 15.84
N LYS A 193 5.26 15.85 15.19
CA LYS A 193 6.47 15.09 15.55
C LYS A 193 6.93 15.39 16.98
N SER A 194 7.16 16.66 17.30
CA SER A 194 7.62 17.10 18.62
C SER A 194 6.57 16.84 19.70
N ILE A 195 5.29 16.94 19.35
CA ILE A 195 4.18 16.67 20.27
C ILE A 195 4.11 15.17 20.59
N PHE A 196 4.21 14.31 19.58
CA PHE A 196 4.26 12.88 19.78
C PHE A 196 5.48 12.47 20.60
N HIS A 197 6.67 12.97 20.25
CA HIS A 197 7.89 12.68 20.99
C HIS A 197 7.75 13.02 22.48
N ARG A 198 7.28 14.23 22.80
CA ARG A 198 7.03 14.63 24.20
C ARG A 198 5.98 13.75 24.87
N ALA A 199 4.90 13.39 24.17
CA ALA A 199 3.88 12.51 24.72
C ALA A 199 4.47 11.12 25.04
N LEU A 200 5.26 10.56 24.13
CA LEU A 200 5.89 9.25 24.28
C LEU A 200 6.89 9.20 25.44
N GLN A 201 7.69 10.26 25.61
CA GLN A 201 8.62 10.40 26.74
C GLN A 201 7.90 10.44 28.08
N ASN A 202 6.74 11.10 28.13
CA ASN A 202 5.97 11.23 29.37
C ASN A 202 5.17 9.97 29.69
N ASP A 203 4.64 9.29 28.67
CA ASP A 203 3.74 8.17 28.83
C ASP A 203 3.81 7.22 27.63
N ARG A 204 4.45 6.06 27.82
CA ARG A 204 4.50 5.01 26.78
C ARG A 204 3.15 4.33 26.55
N SER A 205 2.20 4.43 27.48
CA SER A 205 0.86 3.82 27.35
C SER A 205 -0.01 4.48 26.27
N ILE A 206 0.44 5.60 25.70
CA ILE A 206 -0.16 6.17 24.49
C ILE A 206 0.00 5.25 23.27
N LEU A 207 0.82 4.21 23.36
CA LEU A 207 0.99 3.19 22.34
C LEU A 207 0.26 1.90 22.74
N THR A 208 -0.43 1.31 21.77
CA THR A 208 -1.05 -0.01 21.92
C THR A 208 -0.48 -0.93 20.85
N GLU A 209 0.18 -2.01 21.27
CA GLU A 209 0.74 -3.02 20.37
C GLU A 209 -0.39 -3.65 19.54
N LEU A 210 -0.14 -3.83 18.25
CA LEU A 210 -1.05 -4.56 17.37
C LEU A 210 -0.70 -6.06 17.41
N PRO A 211 -1.53 -6.89 18.06
CA PRO A 211 -1.20 -8.28 18.27
C PRO A 211 -1.10 -9.02 16.94
N LYS A 212 0.01 -9.75 16.76
CA LYS A 212 0.33 -10.57 15.58
C LYS A 212 0.53 -9.79 14.28
N CYS A 213 0.65 -8.47 14.34
CA CYS A 213 0.99 -7.63 13.20
C CYS A 213 2.51 -7.50 12.97
N ASP A 214 3.31 -8.26 13.71
CA ASP A 214 4.77 -8.21 13.61
C ASP A 214 5.24 -8.62 12.21
N ILE A 215 6.25 -7.92 11.70
CA ILE A 215 6.87 -8.23 10.41
C ILE A 215 8.37 -8.51 10.60
N ALA A 216 8.92 -9.46 9.85
CA ALA A 216 10.34 -9.76 9.86
C ALA A 216 10.99 -9.17 8.62
N TRP A 217 12.06 -8.41 8.81
CA TRP A 217 12.88 -7.89 7.73
C TRP A 217 13.92 -8.93 7.28
N SER A 218 14.23 -8.95 5.99
CA SER A 218 15.34 -9.67 5.40
C SER A 218 15.90 -8.89 4.20
N VAL A 219 17.18 -9.06 3.92
CA VAL A 219 17.78 -8.59 2.66
C VAL A 219 17.43 -9.50 1.48
N ALA A 220 17.02 -10.74 1.76
CA ALA A 220 16.60 -11.67 0.73
C ALA A 220 15.11 -11.48 0.40
N ARG A 221 14.84 -11.38 -0.90
CA ARG A 221 13.47 -11.38 -1.43
C ARG A 221 12.85 -12.77 -1.30
N ASP A 222 11.72 -12.87 -0.61
CA ASP A 222 10.86 -14.06 -0.69
C ASP A 222 10.09 -14.06 -2.03
N ALA A 223 10.39 -15.00 -2.92
CA ALA A 223 9.82 -15.05 -4.27
C ALA A 223 8.29 -15.23 -4.31
N VAL A 224 7.68 -15.82 -3.27
CA VAL A 224 6.23 -16.04 -3.20
C VAL A 224 5.55 -14.81 -2.60
N GLN A 225 6.08 -14.30 -1.51
CA GLN A 225 5.50 -13.16 -0.79
C GLN A 225 5.75 -11.84 -1.55
N HIS A 226 6.83 -11.74 -2.33
CA HIS A 226 7.16 -10.56 -3.14
C HIS A 226 7.00 -10.82 -4.64
N ALA A 227 6.06 -11.68 -5.02
CA ALA A 227 5.71 -11.94 -6.41
C ALA A 227 5.14 -10.71 -7.15
N TYR A 228 4.90 -9.60 -6.43
CA TYR A 228 4.46 -8.33 -6.99
C TYR A 228 5.59 -7.45 -7.53
N LEU A 229 6.84 -7.79 -7.24
CA LEU A 229 8.00 -7.11 -7.80
C LEU A 229 8.35 -7.76 -9.15
N ASP A 230 8.59 -6.94 -10.16
CA ASP A 230 9.18 -7.41 -11.40
C ASP A 230 10.68 -7.68 -11.20
N ASP A 231 11.25 -8.60 -11.99
CA ASP A 231 12.66 -9.00 -11.86
C ASP A 231 13.66 -7.86 -12.19
N ASP A 232 13.18 -6.76 -12.79
CA ASP A 232 13.99 -5.61 -13.20
C ASP A 232 14.46 -4.73 -12.02
N HIS A 233 13.98 -4.97 -10.79
CA HIS A 233 14.39 -4.22 -9.60
C HIS A 233 15.54 -4.87 -8.80
N ASP A 234 15.90 -6.11 -9.13
CA ASP A 234 16.93 -6.88 -8.43
C ASP A 234 18.31 -6.67 -9.07
N ASP A 235 18.66 -5.42 -9.40
CA ASP A 235 20.04 -5.06 -9.75
C ASP A 235 20.92 -5.38 -8.53
N ALA A 236 21.95 -6.21 -8.72
CA ALA A 236 22.78 -6.74 -7.63
C ALA A 236 23.45 -5.68 -6.74
N ASP A 237 23.53 -4.43 -7.22
CA ASP A 237 24.13 -3.29 -6.52
C ASP A 237 23.10 -2.44 -5.77
N THR A 238 21.79 -2.71 -5.90
CA THR A 238 20.76 -1.91 -5.26
C THR A 238 20.54 -2.35 -3.82
N GLU A 239 20.78 -1.44 -2.88
CA GLU A 239 20.47 -1.69 -1.47
C GLU A 239 18.96 -1.77 -1.25
N CYS A 240 18.48 -2.90 -0.73
CA CYS A 240 17.07 -3.11 -0.45
C CYS A 240 16.85 -3.96 0.80
N MET A 241 15.64 -3.89 1.35
CA MET A 241 15.17 -4.84 2.35
C MET A 241 13.67 -5.10 2.19
N HIS A 242 13.27 -6.32 2.51
CA HIS A 242 11.92 -6.84 2.35
C HIS A 242 11.36 -7.27 3.70
N ALA A 243 10.04 -7.15 3.88
CA ALA A 243 9.39 -7.64 5.09
C ALA A 243 8.10 -8.39 4.81
N ILE A 244 7.88 -9.42 5.62
CA ILE A 244 6.68 -10.25 5.62
C ILE A 244 6.11 -10.38 7.03
N MET A 245 4.81 -10.60 7.16
CA MET A 245 4.20 -10.87 8.47
C MET A 245 4.73 -12.16 9.09
N VAL A 246 5.23 -12.09 10.31
CA VAL A 246 5.77 -13.24 11.08
C VAL A 246 4.72 -14.33 11.27
N HIS A 247 3.47 -13.92 11.51
CA HIS A 247 2.36 -14.84 11.74
C HIS A 247 1.55 -15.18 10.48
N GLY A 248 2.01 -14.71 9.31
CA GLY A 248 1.32 -14.85 8.03
C GLY A 248 0.06 -13.99 7.88
N GLN A 249 -0.66 -13.70 8.98
CA GLN A 249 -1.83 -12.82 9.02
C GLN A 249 -2.10 -12.32 10.44
N ALA A 250 -2.80 -11.19 10.55
CA ALA A 250 -3.36 -10.70 11.82
C ALA A 250 -4.87 -10.51 11.72
N ILE A 251 -5.59 -10.62 12.83
CA ILE A 251 -6.99 -10.18 12.93
C ILE A 251 -7.03 -9.05 13.93
N VAL A 252 -7.39 -7.86 13.45
CA VAL A 252 -7.45 -6.65 14.28
C VAL A 252 -8.85 -6.05 14.22
N GLU A 253 -9.19 -5.24 15.21
CA GLU A 253 -10.39 -4.42 15.15
C GLU A 253 -10.15 -3.20 14.24
N SER A 254 -11.13 -2.90 13.39
CA SER A 254 -11.06 -1.77 12.48
C SER A 254 -11.09 -0.45 13.26
N GLN A 255 -10.08 0.38 13.05
CA GLN A 255 -10.06 1.73 13.61
C GLN A 255 -11.12 2.65 12.96
N MET A 256 -11.57 2.31 11.75
CA MET A 256 -12.57 3.08 11.01
C MET A 256 -14.00 2.61 11.29
N MET A 257 -14.18 1.34 11.68
CA MET A 257 -15.48 0.71 11.87
C MET A 257 -15.47 -0.10 13.18
N PRO A 258 -15.69 0.54 14.33
CA PRO A 258 -15.67 -0.13 15.63
C PRO A 258 -16.56 -1.38 15.65
N GLY A 259 -16.06 -2.46 16.26
CA GLY A 259 -16.70 -3.78 16.29
C GLY A 259 -16.47 -4.64 15.04
N GLN A 260 -16.02 -4.08 13.92
CA GLN A 260 -15.67 -4.85 12.73
C GLN A 260 -14.24 -5.40 12.85
N LYS A 261 -14.09 -6.71 12.73
CA LYS A 261 -12.77 -7.35 12.62
C LYS A 261 -12.29 -7.37 11.18
N ILE A 262 -10.99 -7.18 10.99
CA ILE A 262 -10.34 -7.24 9.69
C ILE A 262 -9.14 -8.18 9.79
N LYS A 263 -9.07 -9.13 8.85
CA LYS A 263 -7.89 -9.94 8.61
C LYS A 263 -6.93 -9.16 7.73
N ILE A 264 -5.72 -8.93 8.21
CA ILE A 264 -4.66 -8.15 7.55
C ILE A 264 -3.56 -9.09 7.04
N LEU A 265 -3.10 -8.80 5.82
CA LEU A 265 -1.90 -9.35 5.19
C LEU A 265 -1.03 -8.19 4.72
N ASP A 266 0.18 -8.08 5.25
CA ASP A 266 1.11 -7.00 4.91
C ASP A 266 2.42 -7.58 4.36
N GLN A 267 2.92 -6.97 3.29
CA GLN A 267 4.24 -7.24 2.72
C GLN A 267 4.84 -5.90 2.30
N LEU A 268 6.12 -5.70 2.59
CA LEU A 268 6.82 -4.46 2.34
C LEU A 268 8.09 -4.74 1.54
N SER A 269 8.46 -3.84 0.64
CA SER A 269 9.79 -3.83 0.02
C SER A 269 10.29 -2.40 -0.05
N LEU A 270 11.53 -2.17 0.37
CA LEU A 270 12.09 -0.84 0.50
C LEU A 270 13.43 -0.75 -0.22
N TYR A 271 13.55 0.28 -1.04
CA TYR A 271 14.72 0.64 -1.84
C TYR A 271 15.15 2.08 -1.51
N ASP A 272 16.25 2.55 -2.12
CA ASP A 272 16.72 3.91 -1.90
C ASP A 272 15.76 4.98 -2.44
N ASP A 273 14.95 4.69 -3.43
CA ASP A 273 14.07 5.65 -4.10
C ASP A 273 12.58 5.25 -4.06
N VAL A 274 12.26 4.02 -3.66
CA VAL A 274 10.88 3.51 -3.68
C VAL A 274 10.56 2.69 -2.42
N PHE A 275 9.35 2.86 -1.93
CA PHE A 275 8.75 2.05 -0.87
C PHE A 275 7.47 1.38 -1.38
N TYR A 276 7.50 0.05 -1.48
CA TYR A 276 6.34 -0.76 -1.83
C TYR A 276 5.58 -1.20 -0.57
N ILE A 277 4.27 -0.97 -0.58
CA ILE A 277 3.36 -1.38 0.50
C ILE A 277 2.23 -2.22 -0.10
N ASN A 278 2.19 -3.51 0.26
CA ASN A 278 1.16 -4.45 -0.20
C ASN A 278 0.18 -4.84 0.92
N ASP A 279 -0.42 -3.83 1.56
CA ASP A 279 -1.42 -4.01 2.62
C ASP A 279 -2.73 -4.53 2.01
N ARG A 280 -3.31 -5.57 2.60
CA ARG A 280 -4.62 -6.12 2.20
C ARG A 280 -5.46 -6.46 3.43
N GLY A 281 -6.69 -5.97 3.44
CA GLY A 281 -7.68 -6.22 4.48
C GLY A 281 -8.84 -7.05 3.96
N PHE A 282 -9.19 -8.13 4.67
CA PHE A 282 -10.31 -9.01 4.35
C PHE A 282 -11.24 -9.17 5.53
N ASN A 283 -12.51 -9.46 5.28
CA ASN A 283 -13.42 -9.92 6.30
C ASN A 283 -12.94 -11.30 6.78
N PRO A 284 -12.69 -11.50 8.09
CA PRO A 284 -12.16 -12.76 8.60
C PRO A 284 -13.11 -13.94 8.45
N GLU A 285 -14.42 -13.71 8.34
CA GLU A 285 -15.45 -14.75 8.24
C GLU A 285 -15.76 -15.11 6.79
N THR A 286 -15.96 -14.11 5.93
CA THR A 286 -16.36 -14.32 4.53
C THR A 286 -15.17 -14.35 3.56
N ASN A 287 -13.99 -13.93 4.01
CA ASN A 287 -12.83 -13.64 3.17
C ASN A 287 -13.09 -12.59 2.07
N GLU A 288 -14.17 -11.83 2.20
CA GLU A 288 -14.48 -10.72 1.30
C GLU A 288 -13.46 -9.61 1.47
N TYR A 289 -13.02 -9.04 0.35
CA TYR A 289 -12.09 -7.93 0.35
C TYR A 289 -12.70 -6.68 1.00
N ILE A 290 -11.97 -6.02 1.91
CA ILE A 290 -12.40 -4.79 2.59
C ILE A 290 -11.60 -3.58 2.09
N TYR A 291 -10.26 -3.64 2.14
CA TYR A 291 -9.40 -2.51 1.79
C TYR A 291 -8.01 -2.94 1.33
N GLY A 292 -7.26 -1.99 0.78
CA GLY A 292 -5.88 -2.14 0.37
C GLY A 292 -5.74 -2.16 -1.15
N ASN A 293 -4.93 -3.09 -1.63
CA ASN A 293 -4.74 -3.36 -3.04
C ASN A 293 -5.70 -4.45 -3.57
N GLN A 294 -6.64 -4.09 -4.46
CA GLN A 294 -7.64 -5.01 -5.02
C GLN A 294 -7.11 -5.96 -6.11
N ARG A 295 -6.00 -5.61 -6.76
CA ARG A 295 -5.50 -6.29 -7.98
C ARG A 295 -4.13 -6.92 -7.81
N SER A 296 -3.66 -7.04 -6.58
CA SER A 296 -2.29 -7.49 -6.28
C SER A 296 -1.18 -6.58 -6.83
N VAL A 297 -1.52 -5.33 -7.19
CA VAL A 297 -0.54 -4.26 -7.48
C VAL A 297 -0.31 -3.37 -6.25
N PRO A 298 0.84 -3.47 -5.56
CA PRO A 298 1.08 -2.75 -4.31
C PRO A 298 1.07 -1.22 -4.52
N TYR A 299 0.89 -0.47 -3.43
CA TYR A 299 1.21 0.96 -3.48
C TYR A 299 2.71 1.09 -3.73
N ARG A 300 3.08 1.86 -4.76
CA ARG A 300 4.47 2.19 -5.11
C ARG A 300 4.70 3.65 -4.73
N LEU A 301 5.31 3.89 -3.58
CA LEU A 301 5.57 5.24 -3.08
C LEU A 301 7.01 5.64 -3.43
N GLU A 302 7.18 6.64 -4.28
CA GLU A 302 8.48 7.22 -4.62
C GLU A 302 8.96 8.14 -3.50
N ARG A 303 10.25 8.08 -3.20
CA ARG A 303 10.89 8.92 -2.20
C ARG A 303 10.92 10.37 -2.68
N VAL A 304 10.32 11.24 -1.89
CA VAL A 304 10.27 12.69 -2.13
C VAL A 304 11.42 13.38 -1.43
N ALA A 305 11.68 13.03 -0.17
CA ALA A 305 12.72 13.64 0.64
C ALA A 305 13.38 12.65 1.60
N LYS A 306 14.67 12.87 1.86
CA LYS A 306 15.43 12.24 2.95
C LYS A 306 15.48 13.22 4.13
N TRP A 307 15.62 12.71 5.34
CA TRP A 307 15.90 13.59 6.47
C TRP A 307 17.34 14.05 6.44
N LYS A 308 17.56 15.34 6.75
CA LYS A 308 18.89 15.82 7.11
C LYS A 308 19.22 15.29 8.49
N GLY A 309 20.26 14.46 8.58
CA GLY A 309 20.93 14.26 9.86
C GLY A 309 21.32 15.63 10.40
N GLY A 310 20.98 15.92 11.66
CA GLY A 310 21.72 16.96 12.34
C GLY A 310 23.17 16.48 12.39
N ASP A 311 24.12 17.29 11.92
CA ASP A 311 25.51 17.07 12.29
C ASP A 311 25.49 16.94 13.82
N ALA A 312 25.87 15.78 14.33
CA ALA A 312 25.97 15.61 15.78
C ALA A 312 26.95 16.68 16.24
N ASP A 313 26.48 17.68 16.99
CA ASP A 313 27.36 18.63 17.64
C ASP A 313 28.28 17.80 18.53
N GLU A 314 29.50 17.54 18.06
CA GLU A 314 30.50 16.66 18.70
C GLU A 314 30.87 17.12 20.12
N ASP A 315 30.42 18.31 20.53
CA ASP A 315 30.73 18.96 21.80
C ASP A 315 29.67 18.78 22.91
N ASN A 316 28.55 18.08 22.67
CA ASN A 316 27.52 17.85 23.71
C ASN A 316 27.56 16.43 24.28
N ASP A 317 28.36 16.24 25.33
CA ASP A 317 28.47 15.02 26.18
C ASP A 317 27.18 14.69 27.00
N ALA A 318 26.00 15.13 26.56
CA ALA A 318 24.77 15.02 27.34
C ALA A 318 23.70 14.15 26.65
N ASP A 319 23.63 12.89 27.11
CA ASP A 319 22.51 11.94 26.99
C ASP A 319 22.06 11.60 25.56
N ASP A 320 22.83 10.66 25.02
CA ASP A 320 22.75 10.00 23.72
C ASP A 320 21.44 9.20 23.52
N SER A 321 20.52 9.70 22.67
CA SER A 321 19.52 8.87 21.94
C SER A 321 18.46 9.68 21.16
N VAL A 322 18.35 10.99 21.37
CA VAL A 322 17.33 11.81 20.68
C VAL A 322 17.86 12.29 19.33
N VAL A 323 17.35 11.70 18.25
CA VAL A 323 17.69 12.10 16.89
C VAL A 323 17.09 13.48 16.57
N THR A 324 17.92 14.52 16.63
CA THR A 324 17.54 15.90 16.27
C THR A 324 17.50 16.06 14.75
N MET A 325 16.29 15.99 14.20
CA MET A 325 16.05 16.12 12.76
C MET A 325 15.96 17.61 12.37
N VAL A 326 16.97 18.11 11.64
CA VAL A 326 17.12 19.57 11.35
C VAL A 326 16.50 19.98 10.00
N GLY A 327 16.03 19.05 9.16
CA GLY A 327 15.39 19.41 7.91
C GLY A 327 15.17 18.25 6.95
N ARG A 328 14.87 18.58 5.71
CA ARG A 328 14.68 17.65 4.59
C ARG A 328 15.64 17.97 3.46
N ASP A 329 16.15 16.93 2.82
CA ASP A 329 16.74 17.01 1.48
C ASP A 329 15.72 16.46 0.50
N VAL A 330 15.17 17.34 -0.33
CA VAL A 330 14.29 16.95 -1.44
C VAL A 330 15.15 16.21 -2.46
N VAL A 331 14.83 14.94 -2.71
CA VAL A 331 15.54 14.09 -3.67
C VAL A 331 14.74 13.86 -4.95
N ASN A 332 13.43 14.16 -4.92
CA ASN A 332 12.57 14.12 -6.09
C ASN A 332 11.77 15.42 -6.19
N GLU A 333 12.33 16.38 -6.93
CA GLU A 333 11.75 17.71 -7.14
C GLU A 333 10.36 17.67 -7.80
N SER A 334 10.10 16.67 -8.65
CA SER A 334 8.80 16.54 -9.31
C SER A 334 7.64 16.22 -8.34
N LEU A 335 7.98 15.68 -7.16
CA LEU A 335 7.04 15.34 -6.10
C LEU A 335 7.15 16.27 -4.88
N ALA A 336 8.05 17.27 -4.89
CA ALA A 336 8.29 18.15 -3.74
C ALA A 336 7.02 18.87 -3.27
N TRP A 337 6.12 19.19 -4.20
CA TRP A 337 4.82 19.81 -3.92
C TRP A 337 3.96 18.98 -2.95
N THR A 338 4.18 17.67 -2.83
CA THR A 338 3.43 16.79 -1.93
C THR A 338 3.79 16.97 -0.45
N LEU A 339 4.91 17.65 -0.14
CA LEU A 339 5.38 17.91 1.23
C LEU A 339 4.54 18.96 2.00
N GLY A 340 3.57 19.58 1.34
CA GLY A 340 2.64 20.55 1.90
C GLY A 340 2.85 21.98 1.40
N ASP A 341 2.12 22.93 1.97
CA ASP A 341 1.95 24.28 1.41
C ASP A 341 3.24 25.13 1.38
N ALA A 342 4.27 24.75 2.14
CA ALA A 342 5.58 25.39 2.06
C ALA A 342 6.36 25.07 0.77
N HIS A 343 5.95 24.03 0.04
CA HIS A 343 6.65 23.49 -1.13
C HIS A 343 5.85 23.64 -2.43
N ARG A 344 4.73 24.37 -2.42
CA ARG A 344 3.88 24.53 -3.60
C ARG A 344 3.05 25.80 -3.55
N THR A 345 2.56 26.19 -4.71
CA THR A 345 1.48 27.19 -4.81
C THR A 345 0.10 26.53 -4.77
N PRO A 346 -0.97 27.26 -4.39
CA PRO A 346 -2.34 26.75 -4.50
C PRO A 346 -2.73 26.36 -5.94
N GLU A 347 -2.22 27.07 -6.94
CA GLU A 347 -2.48 26.82 -8.36
C GLU A 347 -1.83 25.51 -8.84
N GLU A 348 -0.56 25.31 -8.47
CA GLU A 348 0.16 24.05 -8.73
C GLU A 348 -0.55 22.88 -8.06
N TYR A 349 -0.93 23.03 -6.79
CA TYR A 349 -1.68 22.00 -6.06
C TYR A 349 -2.94 21.60 -6.83
N LYS A 350 -3.74 22.59 -7.20
CA LYS A 350 -4.99 22.37 -7.92
C LYS A 350 -4.75 21.68 -9.25
N SER A 351 -3.76 22.13 -10.03
CA SER A 351 -3.40 21.50 -11.32
C SER A 351 -3.07 20.03 -11.16
N LYS A 352 -2.20 19.69 -10.19
CA LYS A 352 -1.79 18.30 -9.93
C LYS A 352 -2.96 17.42 -9.47
N ILE A 353 -3.83 17.95 -8.61
CA ILE A 353 -5.01 17.19 -8.17
C ILE A 353 -6.03 17.02 -9.30
N ASP A 354 -6.22 18.03 -10.16
CA ASP A 354 -7.11 17.93 -11.31
C ASP A 354 -6.60 16.90 -12.33
N GLU A 355 -5.27 16.77 -12.53
CA GLU A 355 -4.64 15.74 -13.38
C GLU A 355 -5.03 14.31 -12.97
N ILE A 356 -5.18 14.04 -11.67
CA ILE A 356 -5.55 12.71 -11.15
C ILE A 356 -7.06 12.48 -10.95
N GLY A 357 -7.89 13.39 -11.47
CA GLY A 357 -9.35 13.31 -11.42
C GLY A 357 -10.01 14.11 -10.29
N GLY A 358 -9.28 15.04 -9.67
CA GLY A 358 -9.77 15.91 -8.62
C GLY A 358 -9.61 15.33 -7.19
N PRO A 359 -9.98 16.10 -6.16
CA PRO A 359 -9.81 15.69 -4.77
C PRO A 359 -10.75 14.54 -4.41
N MET A 360 -10.32 13.63 -3.53
CA MET A 360 -11.18 12.57 -3.03
C MET A 360 -12.33 13.17 -2.23
N LYS A 361 -13.54 12.70 -2.54
CA LYS A 361 -14.74 13.02 -1.77
C LYS A 361 -14.61 12.40 -0.38
N ARG A 362 -14.58 13.26 0.66
CA ARG A 362 -14.70 12.82 2.07
C ARG A 362 -16.01 12.04 2.22
N ARG A 363 -15.93 10.89 2.89
CA ARG A 363 -17.11 10.14 3.32
C ARG A 363 -17.73 10.80 4.54
#